data_AF-A0A9D6ESS4-F1
#
_entry.id   AF-A0A9D6ESS4-F1
#
_cell.length_a   1.000
_cell.length_b   1.000
_cell.length_c   1.000
_cell.angle_alpha   90.00
_cell.angle_beta   90.00
_cell.angle_gamma   90.00
#
_symmetry.space_group_name_H-M   'P 1'
#
loop_
_entity.id
_entity.type
_entity.pdbx_description
1 polymer ?
#
loop_
_entity_poly.entity_id
_entity_poly.type
_entity_poly.pdbx_seq_one_letter_code
_entity_poly.pdbx_strand_id
1 'polypeptide(L)'
;MKKTALHILIMGISVALIFLWVASAELSYYSLQLTAILLLTLIITHRILKPSSFKLAESTISTMAVLLITNATGGLTSPLFFLNYFILFELSLLLEPLIAIAVSVLFLLFYFLTAEVGYGTLTYLELLAFPLITPFAYFFGSFYFKSTNQKREIRTLSKKVEVLEEKLVSEEMSHLKRS
;
A
#
# COMPACT_ATOMS: atom_id res chain seq x y z
N MET A 1 6.10 -5.91 14.48
CA MET A 1 7.36 -6.35 13.85
C MET A 1 7.18 -7.60 12.97
N LYS A 2 6.75 -8.75 13.51
CA LYS A 2 6.55 -9.97 12.68
C LYS A 2 5.62 -9.78 11.47
N LYS A 3 4.48 -9.10 11.67
CA LYS A 3 3.53 -8.78 10.59
C LYS A 3 4.14 -7.89 9.49
N THR A 4 4.82 -6.81 9.89
CA THR A 4 5.50 -5.90 8.96
C THR A 4 6.59 -6.62 8.16
N ALA A 5 7.37 -7.48 8.81
CA ALA A 5 8.39 -8.28 8.11
C ALA A 5 7.76 -9.24 7.09
N LEU A 6 6.63 -9.88 7.44
CA LEU A 6 5.89 -10.73 6.51
C LEU A 6 5.35 -9.93 5.31
N HIS A 7 4.81 -8.73 5.53
CA HIS A 7 4.35 -7.87 4.44
C HIS A 7 5.50 -7.45 3.53
N ILE A 8 6.64 -7.03 4.09
CA ILE A 8 7.84 -6.70 3.30
C ILE A 8 8.30 -7.90 2.48
N LEU A 9 8.30 -9.11 3.07
CA LEU A 9 8.67 -10.34 2.37
C LEU A 9 7.72 -10.60 1.20
N ILE A 10 6.40 -10.51 1.42
CA ILE A 10 5.39 -10.72 0.38
C ILE A 10 5.57 -9.69 -0.74
N MET A 11 5.72 -8.41 -0.41
CA MET A 11 5.97 -7.37 -1.41
C MET A 11 7.28 -7.60 -2.18
N GLY A 12 8.34 -8.04 -1.49
CA GLY A 12 9.61 -8.40 -2.12
C GLY A 12 9.46 -9.56 -3.11
N ILE A 13 8.74 -10.60 -2.73
CA ILE A 13 8.42 -11.72 -3.63
C ILE A 13 7.63 -11.23 -4.84
N SER A 14 6.62 -10.37 -4.64
CA SER A 14 5.82 -9.83 -5.74
C SER A 14 6.65 -9.00 -6.72
N VAL A 15 7.53 -8.13 -6.23
CA VAL A 15 8.46 -7.36 -7.08
C VAL A 15 9.41 -8.30 -7.82
N ALA A 16 9.96 -9.32 -7.15
CA ALA A 16 10.84 -10.30 -7.78
C ALA A 16 10.12 -11.11 -8.87
N LEU A 17 8.86 -11.49 -8.67
CA LEU A 17 8.05 -12.18 -9.68
C LEU A 17 7.84 -11.30 -10.91
N ILE A 18 7.55 -10.01 -10.73
CA ILE A 18 7.42 -9.08 -11.87
C ILE A 18 8.76 -8.85 -12.55
N PHE A 19 9.86 -8.79 -11.80
CA PHE A 19 11.20 -8.72 -12.38
C PHE A 19 11.47 -9.92 -13.30
N LEU A 20 11.20 -11.15 -12.82
CA LEU A 20 11.35 -12.36 -13.63
C LEU A 20 10.43 -12.36 -14.86
N TRP A 21 9.20 -11.86 -14.71
CA TRP A 21 8.26 -11.71 -15.81
C TRP A 21 8.81 -10.78 -16.91
N VAL A 22 9.21 -9.57 -16.50
CA VAL A 22 9.71 -8.53 -17.40
C VAL A 22 11.04 -8.91 -18.04
N ALA A 23 11.93 -9.59 -17.31
CA ALA A 23 13.22 -10.03 -17.83
C ALA A 23 13.11 -11.08 -18.94
N SER A 24 11.97 -11.74 -19.07
CA SER A 24 11.73 -12.74 -20.11
C SER A 24 11.14 -12.12 -21.39
N ALA A 25 11.76 -12.40 -22.54
CA ALA A 25 11.29 -11.86 -23.83
C ALA A 25 9.90 -12.37 -24.22
N GLU A 26 9.54 -13.60 -23.83
CA GLU A 26 8.25 -14.20 -24.17
C GLU A 26 7.11 -13.68 -23.28
N LEU A 27 7.31 -13.59 -21.96
CA LEU A 27 6.23 -13.16 -21.07
C LEU A 27 6.04 -11.64 -21.09
N SER A 28 7.09 -10.86 -21.33
CA SER A 28 6.99 -9.39 -21.38
C SER A 28 6.02 -8.89 -22.46
N TYR A 29 5.83 -9.64 -23.55
CA TYR A 29 4.81 -9.35 -24.57
C TYR A 29 3.38 -9.33 -24.02
N TYR A 30 3.12 -10.09 -22.96
CA TYR A 30 1.80 -10.20 -22.32
C TYR A 30 1.64 -9.28 -21.09
N SER A 31 2.59 -8.36 -20.84
CA SER A 31 2.58 -7.49 -19.66
C SER A 31 1.32 -6.64 -19.56
N LEU A 32 0.81 -6.13 -20.69
CA LEU A 32 -0.37 -5.28 -20.70
C LEU A 32 -1.65 -6.09 -20.41
N GLN A 33 -1.75 -7.31 -20.93
CA GLN A 33 -2.84 -8.24 -20.69
C GLN A 33 -2.86 -8.66 -19.22
N LEU A 34 -1.69 -9.00 -18.65
CA LEU A 34 -1.58 -9.32 -17.23
C LEU A 34 -1.97 -8.12 -16.35
N THR A 35 -1.52 -6.91 -16.71
CA THR A 35 -1.94 -5.68 -16.02
C THR A 35 -3.46 -5.53 -16.01
N ALA A 36 -4.11 -5.72 -17.16
CA ALA A 36 -5.57 -5.64 -17.26
C ALA A 36 -6.27 -6.67 -16.38
N ILE A 37 -5.79 -7.92 -16.36
CA ILE A 37 -6.31 -8.99 -15.50
C ILE A 37 -6.18 -8.62 -14.02
N LEU A 38 -5.02 -8.08 -13.61
CA LEU A 38 -4.77 -7.64 -12.23
C LEU A 38 -5.71 -6.50 -11.81
N LEU A 39 -5.87 -5.49 -12.66
CA LEU A 39 -6.78 -4.37 -12.39
C LEU A 39 -8.25 -4.81 -12.33
N LEU A 40 -8.68 -5.68 -13.25
CA LEU A 40 -10.03 -6.26 -13.21
C LEU A 40 -10.25 -7.06 -11.93
N THR A 41 -9.25 -7.85 -11.52
CA THR A 41 -9.29 -8.60 -10.26
C THR A 41 -9.51 -7.67 -9.07
N LEU A 42 -8.80 -6.54 -9.03
CA LEU A 42 -8.94 -5.53 -7.98
C LEU A 42 -10.35 -4.92 -7.96
N ILE A 43 -10.86 -4.51 -9.13
CA ILE A 43 -12.20 -3.91 -9.27
C ILE A 43 -13.30 -4.91 -8.88
N ILE A 44 -13.24 -6.14 -9.39
CA ILE A 44 -14.23 -7.19 -9.13
C ILE A 44 -14.24 -7.53 -7.64
N THR A 45 -13.06 -7.73 -7.04
CA THR A 45 -12.95 -8.06 -5.62
C THR A 45 -13.53 -6.96 -4.74
N HIS A 46 -13.18 -5.70 -5.03
CA HIS A 46 -13.66 -4.58 -4.23
C HIS A 46 -15.18 -4.36 -4.38
N ARG A 47 -15.71 -4.48 -5.60
CA ARG A 47 -17.11 -4.22 -5.90
C ARG A 47 -18.05 -5.34 -5.44
N ILE A 48 -17.64 -6.58 -5.62
CA ILE A 48 -18.50 -7.75 -5.40
C ILE A 48 -18.27 -8.35 -4.01
N LEU A 49 -17.01 -8.66 -3.67
CA LEU A 49 -16.71 -9.46 -2.48
C LEU A 49 -16.68 -8.65 -1.18
N LYS A 50 -16.51 -7.32 -1.27
CA LYS A 50 -16.46 -6.37 -0.13
C LYS A 50 -15.73 -6.92 1.12
N PRO A 51 -14.51 -7.45 0.96
CA PRO A 51 -13.78 -8.09 2.06
C PRO A 51 -13.48 -7.09 3.19
N SER A 52 -13.56 -7.55 4.44
CA SER A 52 -13.31 -6.73 5.64
C SER A 52 -11.83 -6.35 5.83
N SER A 53 -10.89 -7.09 5.22
CA SER A 53 -9.45 -6.85 5.30
C SER A 53 -8.71 -7.39 4.07
N PHE A 54 -8.71 -6.63 2.96
CA PHE A 54 -8.04 -7.00 1.70
C PHE A 54 -6.78 -6.16 1.39
N LYS A 55 -6.35 -5.33 2.34
CA LYS A 55 -5.35 -4.29 2.12
C LYS A 55 -4.01 -4.82 1.58
N LEU A 56 -3.52 -5.96 2.08
CA LEU A 56 -2.25 -6.52 1.63
C LEU A 56 -2.33 -7.01 0.18
N ALA A 57 -3.35 -7.81 -0.13
CA ALA A 57 -3.55 -8.34 -1.48
C ALA A 57 -3.82 -7.20 -2.48
N GLU A 58 -4.62 -6.20 -2.08
CA GLU A 58 -4.86 -4.98 -2.87
C GLU A 58 -3.54 -4.26 -3.18
N SER A 59 -2.77 -3.92 -2.17
CA SER A 59 -1.46 -3.28 -2.30
C SER A 59 -0.47 -4.09 -3.17
N THR A 60 -0.47 -5.41 -3.01
CA THR A 60 0.36 -6.32 -3.81
C THR A 60 -0.05 -6.28 -5.29
N ILE A 61 -1.35 -6.42 -5.58
CA ILE A 61 -1.89 -6.41 -6.94
C ILE A 61 -1.66 -5.04 -7.61
N SER A 62 -1.94 -3.94 -6.89
CA SER A 62 -1.68 -2.57 -7.37
C SER A 62 -0.20 -2.39 -7.73
N THR A 63 0.70 -2.82 -6.83
CA THR A 63 2.15 -2.71 -7.05
C THR A 63 2.59 -3.51 -8.28
N MET A 64 2.13 -4.75 -8.43
CA MET A 64 2.44 -5.59 -9.58
C MET A 64 1.93 -4.96 -10.89
N ALA A 65 0.70 -4.46 -10.89
CA ALA A 65 0.10 -3.81 -12.06
C ALA A 65 0.86 -2.54 -12.46
N VAL A 66 1.28 -1.72 -11.49
CA VAL A 66 2.06 -0.50 -11.76
C VAL A 66 3.44 -0.83 -12.31
N LEU A 67 4.16 -1.81 -11.75
CA LEU A 67 5.45 -2.21 -12.29
C LEU A 67 5.35 -2.78 -13.72
N LEU A 68 4.32 -3.59 -13.98
CA LEU A 68 4.08 -4.13 -15.32
C LEU A 68 3.75 -3.04 -16.34
N ILE A 69 2.80 -2.14 -16.03
CA ILE A 69 2.36 -1.14 -16.99
C ILE A 69 3.44 -0.12 -17.28
N THR A 70 4.18 0.32 -16.26
CA THR A 70 5.26 1.29 -16.43
C THR A 70 6.41 0.69 -17.23
N ASN A 71 6.80 -0.55 -16.96
CA ASN A 71 7.83 -1.22 -17.73
C ASN A 71 7.39 -1.46 -19.19
N ALA A 72 6.14 -1.88 -19.41
CA ALA A 72 5.59 -2.07 -20.76
C ALA A 72 5.43 -0.77 -21.57
N THR A 73 5.44 0.39 -20.92
CA THR A 73 5.23 1.71 -21.56
C THR A 73 6.49 2.57 -21.60
N GLY A 74 7.68 1.98 -21.44
CA GLY A 74 8.96 2.68 -21.57
C GLY A 74 9.78 2.78 -20.27
N GLY A 75 9.42 2.05 -19.22
CA GLY A 75 10.20 1.97 -17.99
C GLY A 75 10.40 3.34 -17.34
N LEU A 76 11.66 3.80 -17.28
CA LEU A 76 12.03 5.08 -16.68
C LEU A 76 11.55 6.30 -17.49
N THR A 77 11.31 6.16 -18.79
CA THR A 77 10.77 7.24 -19.62
C THR A 77 9.24 7.14 -19.78
N SER A 78 8.60 6.20 -19.09
CA SER A 78 7.17 6.02 -19.15
C SER A 78 6.44 7.26 -18.62
N PRO A 79 5.42 7.79 -19.34
CA PRO A 79 4.56 8.85 -18.81
C PRO A 79 3.76 8.40 -17.58
N LEU A 80 3.71 7.08 -17.30
CA LEU A 80 3.05 6.49 -16.14
C LEU A 80 4.02 6.23 -14.98
N PHE A 81 5.32 6.57 -15.10
CA PHE A 81 6.31 6.28 -14.08
C PHE A 81 5.97 6.87 -12.71
N PHE A 82 5.29 8.03 -12.70
CA PHE A 82 4.81 8.69 -11.49
C PHE A 82 3.86 7.83 -10.64
N LEU A 83 3.21 6.81 -11.22
CA LEU A 83 2.38 5.86 -10.48
C LEU A 83 3.17 5.10 -9.43
N ASN A 84 4.47 4.85 -9.64
CA ASN A 84 5.32 4.23 -8.61
C ASN A 84 5.39 5.09 -7.36
N TYR A 85 5.40 6.42 -7.51
CA TYR A 85 5.37 7.34 -6.36
C TYR A 85 4.04 7.24 -5.64
N PHE A 86 2.92 7.18 -6.37
CA PHE A 86 1.59 6.95 -5.78
C PHE A 86 1.50 5.63 -5.04
N ILE A 87 2.12 4.55 -5.55
CA ILE A 87 2.19 3.26 -4.85
C ILE A 87 2.89 3.42 -3.49
N LEU A 88 3.95 4.21 -3.37
CA LEU A 88 4.59 4.43 -2.07
C LEU A 88 3.62 5.07 -1.05
N PHE A 89 2.79 6.01 -1.50
CA PHE A 89 1.74 6.59 -0.64
C PHE A 89 0.64 5.58 -0.33
N GLU A 90 0.15 4.82 -1.31
CA GLU A 90 -0.83 3.75 -1.12
C GLU A 90 -0.37 2.76 -0.04
N LEU A 91 0.85 2.24 -0.18
CA LEU A 91 1.44 1.29 0.77
C LEU A 91 1.54 1.88 2.17
N SER A 92 1.96 3.15 2.27
CA SER A 92 2.07 3.80 3.57
C SER A 92 0.72 4.08 4.24
N LEU A 93 -0.36 4.19 3.47
CA LEU A 93 -1.73 4.46 3.96
C LEU A 93 -2.52 3.18 4.27
N LEU A 94 -2.37 2.17 3.42
CA LEU A 94 -3.10 0.91 3.53
C LEU A 94 -2.43 -0.06 4.50
N LEU A 95 -1.10 -0.08 4.52
CA LEU A 95 -0.30 -0.98 5.34
C LEU A 95 0.49 -0.19 6.39
N GLU A 96 1.64 -0.71 6.82
CA GLU A 96 2.57 -0.06 7.72
C GLU A 96 3.50 0.90 6.95
N PRO A 97 3.72 2.15 7.43
CA PRO A 97 4.55 3.14 6.74
C PRO A 97 5.97 2.68 6.38
N LEU A 98 6.56 1.80 7.20
CA LEU A 98 7.88 1.23 6.96
C LEU A 98 7.96 0.42 5.65
N ILE A 99 6.83 -0.12 5.18
CA ILE A 99 6.77 -0.89 3.93
C ILE A 99 7.08 0.00 2.73
N ALA A 100 6.63 1.25 2.73
CA ALA A 100 6.94 2.20 1.65
C ALA A 100 8.46 2.42 1.52
N ILE A 101 9.19 2.46 2.64
CA ILE A 101 10.66 2.57 2.63
C ILE A 101 11.29 1.32 2.00
N ALA A 102 10.89 0.14 2.44
CA ALA A 102 11.42 -1.12 1.90
C ALA A 102 11.12 -1.27 0.40
N VAL A 103 9.88 -0.98 -0.01
CA VAL A 103 9.45 -1.08 -1.41
C VAL A 103 10.09 -0.01 -2.29
N SER A 104 10.38 1.18 -1.78
CA SER A 104 11.16 2.18 -2.52
C SER A 104 12.55 1.67 -2.89
N VAL A 105 13.23 0.98 -1.97
CA VAL A 105 14.54 0.36 -2.27
C VAL A 105 14.38 -0.73 -3.32
N LEU A 106 13.31 -1.53 -3.23
CA LEU A 106 13.02 -2.55 -4.23
C LEU A 106 12.70 -1.95 -5.61
N PHE A 107 11.99 -0.82 -5.69
CA PHE A 107 11.72 -0.12 -6.94
C PHE A 107 12.99 0.46 -7.56
N LEU A 108 13.85 1.07 -6.74
CA LEU A 108 15.18 1.51 -7.16
C LEU A 108 15.95 0.36 -7.81
N LEU A 109 16.05 -0.78 -7.12
CA LEU A 109 16.74 -1.96 -7.63
C LEU A 109 16.06 -2.52 -8.89
N PHE A 110 14.74 -2.61 -8.90
CA PHE A 110 13.96 -3.10 -10.03
C PHE A 110 14.29 -2.31 -11.29
N TYR A 111 14.10 -0.99 -11.28
CA TYR A 111 14.33 -0.15 -12.45
C TYR A 111 15.80 0.00 -12.82
N PHE A 112 16.70 -0.11 -11.84
CA PHE A 112 18.13 -0.15 -12.12
C PHE A 112 18.52 -1.42 -12.88
N LEU A 113 17.92 -2.57 -12.54
CA LEU A 113 18.21 -3.86 -13.16
C LEU A 113 17.45 -4.09 -14.47
N THR A 114 16.27 -3.50 -14.65
CA THR A 114 15.49 -3.59 -15.90
C THR A 114 15.78 -2.45 -16.87
N ALA A 115 16.73 -1.56 -16.54
CA ALA A 115 17.11 -0.45 -17.40
C ALA A 115 17.67 -0.96 -18.74
N GLU A 116 17.09 -0.50 -19.86
CA GLU A 116 17.62 -0.80 -21.19
C GLU A 116 18.94 -0.07 -21.46
N VAL A 117 19.81 -0.73 -22.23
CA VAL A 117 21.10 -0.17 -22.65
C VAL A 117 20.84 0.95 -23.65
N GLY A 118 21.00 2.20 -23.22
CA GLY A 118 20.79 3.38 -24.08
C GLY A 118 20.05 4.53 -23.42
N TYR A 119 19.58 4.38 -22.17
CA TYR A 119 19.03 5.52 -21.44
C TYR A 119 20.07 6.62 -21.24
N GLY A 120 19.68 7.86 -21.50
CA GLY A 120 20.51 9.03 -21.22
C GLY A 120 20.76 9.15 -19.72
N THR A 121 21.88 9.77 -19.34
CA THR A 121 22.24 10.01 -17.93
C THR A 121 21.14 10.74 -17.16
N LEU A 122 20.37 11.60 -17.84
CA LEU A 122 19.22 12.31 -17.28
C LEU A 122 18.05 11.38 -16.89
N THR A 123 17.86 10.25 -17.57
CA THR A 123 16.79 9.29 -17.26
C THR A 123 17.01 8.61 -15.91
N TYR A 124 18.26 8.43 -15.49
CA TYR A 124 18.57 7.92 -14.15
C TYR A 124 18.30 8.93 -13.03
N LEU A 125 18.12 10.22 -13.33
CA LEU A 125 17.73 11.20 -12.32
C LEU A 125 16.32 10.93 -11.77
N GLU A 126 15.43 10.33 -12.56
CA GLU A 126 14.09 9.91 -12.11
C GLU A 126 14.16 8.92 -10.93
N LEU A 127 15.25 8.15 -10.83
CA LEU A 127 15.47 7.26 -9.70
C LEU A 127 15.76 8.02 -8.40
N LEU A 128 16.35 9.22 -8.46
CA LEU A 128 16.57 10.05 -7.28
C LEU A 128 15.27 10.54 -6.66
N ALA A 129 14.15 10.50 -7.40
CA ALA A 129 12.84 10.81 -6.85
C ALA A 129 12.42 9.81 -5.76
N PHE A 130 12.83 8.54 -5.84
CA PHE A 130 12.47 7.54 -4.83
C PHE A 130 12.93 7.89 -3.42
N PRO A 131 14.24 8.11 -3.13
CA PRO A 131 14.68 8.49 -1.80
C PRO A 131 14.14 9.85 -1.34
N LEU A 132 13.78 10.75 -2.27
CA LEU A 132 13.18 12.05 -1.95
C LEU A 132 11.71 11.94 -1.55
N ILE A 133 10.91 11.15 -2.27
CA ILE A 133 9.45 11.04 -2.08
C ILE A 133 9.12 10.09 -0.93
N THR A 134 9.91 9.03 -0.73
CA THR A 134 9.69 8.02 0.31
C THR A 134 9.50 8.56 1.73
N PRO A 135 10.31 9.52 2.24
CA PRO A 135 10.07 10.08 3.57
C PRO A 135 8.72 10.80 3.64
N PHE A 136 8.28 11.49 2.58
CA PHE A 136 6.96 12.11 2.54
C PHE A 136 5.84 11.06 2.61
N ALA A 137 5.97 9.97 1.85
CA ALA A 137 5.02 8.85 1.93
C ALA A 137 4.96 8.28 3.35
N TYR A 138 6.11 7.98 3.95
CA TYR A 138 6.23 7.47 5.32
C TYR A 138 5.57 8.41 6.34
N PHE A 139 5.88 9.70 6.28
CA PHE A 139 5.32 10.68 7.21
C PHE A 139 3.81 10.77 7.03
N PHE A 140 3.32 10.84 5.79
CA PHE A 140 1.90 10.93 5.50
C PHE A 140 1.11 9.74 6.05
N GLY A 141 1.59 8.51 5.81
CA GLY A 141 0.96 7.32 6.38
C GLY A 141 1.06 7.24 7.90
N SER A 142 2.18 7.69 8.48
CA SER A 142 2.35 7.75 9.94
C SER A 142 1.35 8.72 10.59
N PHE A 143 1.15 9.90 9.99
CA PHE A 143 0.14 10.85 10.44
C PHE A 143 -1.28 10.30 10.29
N TYR A 144 -1.58 9.65 9.17
CA TYR A 144 -2.87 9.01 8.95
C TYR A 144 -3.16 7.92 10.00
N PHE A 145 -2.18 7.05 10.29
CA PHE A 145 -2.34 5.99 11.29
C PHE A 145 -2.48 6.55 12.71
N LYS A 146 -1.72 7.59 13.05
CA LYS A 146 -1.85 8.29 14.34
C LYS A 146 -3.25 8.90 14.50
N SER A 147 -3.76 9.57 13.48
CA SER A 147 -5.10 10.17 13.47
C SER A 147 -6.20 9.11 13.60
N THR A 148 -6.10 8.00 12.86
CA THR A 148 -7.11 6.93 12.92
C THR A 148 -7.10 6.19 14.27
N ASN A 149 -5.94 6.01 14.90
CA ASN A 149 -5.86 5.43 16.24
C ASN A 149 -6.44 6.36 17.30
N GLN A 150 -6.15 7.65 17.24
CA GLN A 150 -6.74 8.64 18.16
C GLN A 150 -8.27 8.65 18.05
N LYS A 151 -8.83 8.62 16.84
CA LYS A 151 -10.28 8.52 16.64
C LYS A 151 -10.88 7.24 17.23
N ARG A 152 -10.17 6.11 17.12
CA ARG A 152 -10.60 4.83 17.72
C ARG A 152 -10.58 4.87 19.25
N GLU A 153 -9.54 5.48 19.82
CA GLU A 153 -9.40 5.65 21.26
C GLU A 153 -10.52 6.53 21.81
N ILE A 154 -10.77 7.69 21.19
CA ILE A 154 -11.90 8.58 21.53
C ILE A 154 -13.21 7.81 21.48
N ARG A 155 -13.49 7.06 20.40
CA ARG A 155 -14.73 6.27 20.28
C ARG A 155 -14.86 5.20 21.37
N THR A 156 -13.75 4.60 21.78
CA THR A 156 -13.74 3.58 22.84
C THR A 156 -13.99 4.21 24.20
N LEU A 157 -13.40 5.37 24.46
CA LEU A 157 -13.62 6.14 25.68
C LEU A 157 -15.08 6.64 25.76
N SER A 158 -15.63 7.21 24.68
CA SER A 158 -17.03 7.65 24.64
C SER A 158 -18.00 6.51 24.96
N LYS A 159 -17.78 5.31 24.40
CA LYS A 159 -18.61 4.13 24.73
C LYS A 159 -18.49 3.72 26.20
N LYS A 160 -17.31 3.85 26.80
CA LYS A 160 -17.12 3.53 28.23
C LYS A 160 -17.86 4.53 29.12
N VAL A 161 -17.84 5.81 28.76
CA VAL A 161 -18.59 6.87 29.48
C VAL A 161 -20.09 6.59 29.41
N GLU A 162 -20.63 6.32 28.23
CA GLU A 162 -22.05 5.98 28.03
C GLU A 162 -22.49 4.78 28.89
N VAL A 163 -21.69 3.70 28.91
CA VAL A 163 -21.98 2.51 29.74
C VAL A 163 -21.89 2.81 31.24
N LEU A 164 -21.02 3.72 31.67
CA LEU A 164 -20.91 4.11 33.08
C LEU A 164 -22.09 4.98 33.51
N GLU A 165 -22.53 5.91 32.67
CA GLU A 165 -23.72 6.72 32.90
C GLU A 165 -24.98 5.86 33.02
N GLU A 166 -25.17 4.88 32.13
CA GLU A 166 -26.29 3.94 32.20
C GLU A 166 -26.29 3.13 33.51
N LYS A 167 -25.11 2.69 33.97
CA LYS A 167 -24.98 1.98 35.25
C LYS A 167 -25.33 2.86 36.45
N LEU A 168 -24.84 4.10 36.49
CA LEU A 168 -25.15 5.04 37.56
C LEU A 168 -26.66 5.30 37.66
N VAL A 169 -27.31 5.55 36.53
CA VAL A 169 -28.77 5.72 36.48
C VAL A 169 -29.50 4.47 36.98
N SER A 170 -29.02 3.28 36.59
CA SER A 170 -29.63 2.01 37.04
C SER A 170 -29.47 1.78 38.55
N GLU A 171 -28.32 2.15 39.13
CA GLU A 171 -28.06 2.05 40.56
C GLU A 171 -28.95 3.03 41.34
N GLU A 172 -29.03 4.29 40.94
CA GLU A 172 -29.90 5.30 41.56
C GLU A 172 -31.38 4.87 41.54
N MET A 173 -31.86 4.38 40.40
CA MET A 173 -33.23 3.85 40.25
C MET A 173 -33.50 2.63 41.14
N SER A 174 -32.48 1.80 41.38
CA SER A 174 -32.59 0.64 42.29
C SER A 174 -32.64 1.04 43.76
N HIS A 175 -31.92 2.10 44.14
CA HIS A 175 -31.93 2.66 45.49
C HIS A 175 -33.28 3.33 45.80
N LEU A 176 -33.87 4.06 44.84
CA LEU A 176 -35.19 4.68 45.00
C LEU A 176 -36.34 3.67 45.14
N LYS A 177 -36.23 2.48 44.56
CA LYS A 177 -37.24 1.40 44.70
C LYS A 177 -37.17 0.63 46.03
N ARG A 178 -36.10 0.78 46.80
CA ARG A 178 -35.91 0.12 48.11
C ARG A 178 -36.22 1.03 49.30
N SER A 179 -36.44 2.32 49.06
CA SER A 179 -37.00 3.30 50.00
C SER A 179 -38.52 3.30 49.95
#